data_AF-A0A8S0WKF9-F1
#
_entry.id   AF-A0A8S0WKF9-F1
#
_cell.length_a   1.000
_cell.length_b   1.000
_cell.length_c   1.000
_cell.angle_alpha   90.00
_cell.angle_beta   90.00
_cell.angle_gamma   90.00
#
_symmetry.space_group_name_H-M   'P 1'
#
loop_
_entity.id
_entity.type
_entity.pdbx_description
1 polymer ?
#
loop_
_entity_poly.entity_id
_entity_poly.type
_entity_poly.pdbx_seq_one_letter_code
_entity_poly.pdbx_strand_id
1 'polypeptide(L)'
;MSSTTSDKELLPVAPFIGVRPQDIAQRDRREVDGVPVTTEWLTHRYHHKVELATKEDGAPVPHVRPLRTFDNLMPVNTPSEAPRLVRWNAAPAGPSTVARRTWIDYLPPKARPYLYLTRIDKPIGTLLLFYPCAWSITMASYALELPFTTPLTYLSLFGLGALVMRGAGCTINDMWDKNLDKAVARTKERPLARGDITYKQAVIFLGTQLTAGLGVLLQLNWYSILLGASSLSVVTIYPLMKRLTHWPQAVLGLTFNWGALLGWSAVGGAVDWSVCLPLYAGGVCWTLVYDSVYAHQVGEIVIENEFEFKLSTPQDKVDDVQVGIRSTALLFGEKTRPILTGLSAWSLSLISYAGYLNSQGEPFYIGVGLAAIQLGRVLHRTRFDDRTSCWNGFVGCGWAGFWIWMGTLGDYALLLSTS
;
A
#
# COMPACT_ATOMS: atom_id res chain seq x y z
N MET A 1 -2.43 33.00 -53.59
CA MET A 1 -1.43 32.75 -54.64
C MET A 1 -0.40 31.82 -54.01
N SER A 2 -0.61 30.50 -54.09
CA SER A 2 -0.07 29.60 -55.14
C SER A 2 1.46 29.73 -55.24
N SER A 3 2.21 28.75 -54.73
CA SER A 3 2.74 27.58 -55.45
C SER A 3 4.29 27.73 -55.41
N THR A 4 5.17 26.73 -55.32
CA THR A 4 5.13 25.31 -55.69
C THR A 4 6.46 24.66 -55.23
N THR A 5 6.41 23.36 -54.86
CA THR A 5 7.40 22.26 -55.08
C THR A 5 8.87 22.36 -54.63
N SER A 6 9.37 21.35 -53.90
CA SER A 6 9.88 20.09 -54.51
C SER A 6 10.41 19.10 -53.48
N ASP A 7 10.16 17.82 -53.76
CA ASP A 7 10.40 16.60 -53.00
C ASP A 7 11.88 16.22 -52.74
N LYS A 8 12.10 15.42 -51.68
CA LYS A 8 13.06 14.30 -51.69
C LYS A 8 12.49 13.08 -50.93
N GLU A 9 12.17 12.06 -51.71
CA GLU A 9 11.85 10.69 -51.31
C GLU A 9 13.06 9.98 -50.66
N LEU A 10 12.77 9.11 -49.69
CA LEU A 10 13.67 8.06 -49.19
C LEU A 10 13.07 6.71 -49.60
N LEU A 11 13.78 5.96 -50.44
CA LEU A 11 13.51 4.57 -50.83
C LEU A 11 14.31 3.58 -49.94
N PRO A 12 13.97 2.27 -49.95
CA PRO A 12 13.96 1.40 -48.77
C PRO A 12 15.16 0.43 -48.69
N VAL A 13 15.41 -0.14 -47.50
CA VAL A 13 16.31 -1.28 -47.32
C VAL A 13 15.54 -2.50 -46.79
N ALA A 14 15.77 -3.61 -47.47
CA ALA A 14 15.10 -4.91 -47.41
C ALA A 14 15.50 -5.77 -46.18
N PRO A 15 14.85 -6.93 -45.94
CA PRO A 15 14.75 -7.61 -44.64
C PRO A 15 15.83 -8.68 -44.43
N PHE A 16 16.24 -8.93 -43.19
CA PHE A 16 17.06 -10.09 -42.83
C PHE A 16 16.39 -10.98 -41.77
N ILE A 17 15.83 -12.07 -42.28
CA ILE A 17 15.91 -13.49 -41.86
C ILE A 17 15.82 -13.77 -40.34
N GLY A 18 14.67 -14.32 -39.96
CA GLY A 18 14.41 -14.87 -38.63
C GLY A 18 15.08 -16.22 -38.39
N VAL A 19 15.45 -16.44 -37.13
CA VAL A 19 15.78 -17.76 -36.56
C VAL A 19 14.80 -18.03 -35.41
N ARG A 20 14.15 -19.19 -35.45
CA ARG A 20 13.12 -19.62 -34.50
C ARG A 20 13.75 -20.07 -33.17
N PRO A 21 13.16 -19.76 -32.00
CA PRO A 21 13.74 -20.08 -30.69
C PRO A 21 13.36 -21.49 -30.20
N GLN A 22 13.80 -22.55 -30.90
CA GLN A 22 13.59 -23.94 -30.45
C GLN A 22 14.86 -24.81 -30.34
N ASP A 23 16.06 -24.28 -30.61
CA ASP A 23 17.29 -25.10 -30.61
C ASP A 23 18.24 -24.89 -29.40
N ILE A 24 17.81 -24.24 -28.32
CA ILE A 24 18.63 -24.04 -27.09
C ILE A 24 18.07 -24.85 -25.91
N ALA A 25 17.56 -26.05 -26.17
CA ALA A 25 17.06 -26.93 -25.14
C ALA A 25 17.49 -28.38 -25.40
N GLN A 26 18.79 -28.67 -25.25
CA GLN A 26 19.34 -29.98 -24.85
C GLN A 26 20.88 -30.03 -25.01
N ARG A 27 21.60 -29.82 -23.90
CA ARG A 27 23.00 -30.21 -23.57
C ARG A 27 23.43 -29.25 -22.46
N ASP A 28 23.84 -29.63 -21.26
CA ASP A 28 24.29 -30.91 -20.73
C ASP A 28 24.20 -30.81 -19.19
N ARG A 29 23.78 -31.89 -18.52
CA ARG A 29 24.04 -32.08 -17.09
C ARG A 29 25.37 -32.82 -17.00
N ARG A 30 26.36 -32.26 -16.29
CA ARG A 30 27.33 -32.99 -15.45
C ARG A 30 28.31 -32.01 -14.80
N GLU A 31 28.27 -31.96 -13.47
CA GLU A 31 29.38 -31.48 -12.63
C GLU A 31 30.59 -32.37 -12.86
N VAL A 32 31.78 -31.79 -13.11
CA VAL A 32 33.10 -32.33 -12.73
C VAL A 32 34.11 -31.17 -12.64
N ASP A 33 34.81 -31.09 -11.50
CA ASP A 33 36.04 -30.37 -11.16
C ASP A 33 36.07 -28.83 -11.03
N GLY A 34 36.07 -28.38 -9.77
CA GLY A 34 36.21 -26.99 -9.35
C GLY A 34 37.56 -26.33 -9.68
N VAL A 35 37.65 -25.77 -10.88
CA VAL A 35 38.70 -24.82 -11.31
C VAL A 35 38.03 -23.53 -11.82
N PRO A 36 38.43 -22.33 -11.37
CA PRO A 36 37.87 -21.09 -11.92
C PRO A 36 38.36 -20.88 -13.36
N VAL A 37 37.44 -20.53 -14.24
CA VAL A 37 37.72 -20.11 -15.63
C VAL A 37 38.52 -18.80 -15.60
N THR A 38 39.80 -18.84 -15.99
CA THR A 38 40.66 -17.65 -16.12
C THR A 38 40.54 -17.02 -17.51
N THR A 39 40.82 -15.71 -17.58
CA THR A 39 40.73 -14.84 -18.76
C THR A 39 41.57 -15.33 -19.96
N GLU A 40 42.61 -16.14 -19.73
CA GLU A 40 43.41 -16.79 -20.78
C GLU A 40 42.59 -17.76 -21.64
N TRP A 41 41.61 -18.45 -21.05
CA TRP A 41 40.77 -19.43 -21.76
C TRP A 41 39.82 -18.76 -22.76
N LEU A 42 39.32 -17.56 -22.41
CA LEU A 42 38.48 -16.74 -23.29
C LEU A 42 39.28 -16.13 -24.44
N THR A 43 40.53 -15.73 -24.19
CA THR A 43 41.41 -15.11 -25.19
C THR A 43 41.83 -16.11 -26.27
N HIS A 44 42.14 -17.35 -25.88
CA HIS A 44 42.48 -18.43 -26.83
C HIS A 44 41.28 -18.84 -27.72
N ARG A 45 40.05 -18.79 -27.17
CA ARG A 45 38.82 -19.12 -27.92
C ARG A 45 38.37 -17.99 -28.86
N TYR A 46 38.71 -16.73 -28.54
CA TYR A 46 38.44 -15.58 -29.40
C TYR A 46 39.39 -15.56 -30.61
N HIS A 47 40.69 -15.79 -30.41
CA HIS A 47 41.65 -15.84 -31.51
C HIS A 47 41.38 -17.00 -32.48
N HIS A 48 41.01 -18.18 -31.97
CA HIS A 48 40.66 -19.33 -32.82
C HIS A 48 39.35 -19.11 -33.62
N LYS A 49 38.43 -18.27 -33.14
CA LYS A 49 37.19 -17.93 -33.87
C LYS A 49 37.42 -16.84 -34.92
N VAL A 50 38.33 -15.90 -34.68
CA VAL A 50 38.69 -14.86 -35.67
C VAL A 50 39.48 -15.47 -36.83
N GLU A 51 40.35 -16.46 -36.58
CA GLU A 51 41.07 -17.18 -37.65
C GLU A 51 40.15 -18.03 -38.55
N LEU A 52 39.05 -18.56 -38.00
CA LEU A 52 38.05 -19.32 -38.76
C LEU A 52 37.14 -18.40 -39.58
N ALA A 53 36.82 -17.19 -39.07
CA ALA A 53 35.99 -16.22 -39.78
C ALA A 53 36.71 -15.53 -40.96
N THR A 54 38.05 -15.48 -40.96
CA THR A 54 38.85 -14.93 -42.07
C THR A 54 39.17 -15.92 -43.19
N LYS A 55 38.69 -17.17 -43.11
CA LYS A 55 38.89 -18.19 -44.17
C LYS A 55 37.70 -18.38 -45.11
N GLU A 56 36.54 -17.78 -44.83
CA GLU A 56 35.34 -17.92 -45.69
C GLU A 56 35.11 -16.74 -46.65
N ASP A 57 35.64 -15.55 -46.39
CA ASP A 57 35.47 -14.37 -47.28
C ASP A 57 36.82 -13.80 -47.71
N GLY A 58 37.33 -14.23 -48.88
CA GLY A 58 38.66 -13.92 -49.41
C GLY A 58 38.94 -12.44 -49.71
N ALA A 59 39.10 -11.60 -48.68
CA ALA A 59 39.55 -10.21 -48.78
C ALA A 59 41.00 -10.05 -48.25
N PRO A 60 41.85 -9.23 -48.91
CA PRO A 60 43.29 -9.16 -48.61
C PRO A 60 43.61 -8.36 -47.32
N VAL A 61 44.62 -8.85 -46.59
CA VAL A 61 45.18 -8.24 -45.38
C VAL A 61 46.06 -7.03 -45.74
N PRO A 62 45.85 -5.82 -45.19
CA PRO A 62 46.79 -4.72 -45.35
C PRO A 62 48.02 -4.90 -44.45
N HIS A 63 49.21 -4.78 -45.05
CA HIS A 63 50.50 -4.72 -44.37
C HIS A 63 50.58 -3.56 -43.36
N VAL A 64 50.94 -3.86 -42.12
CA VAL A 64 51.43 -2.85 -41.16
C VAL A 64 52.91 -3.13 -40.88
N ARG A 65 53.78 -2.18 -41.29
CA ARG A 65 55.21 -2.16 -40.94
C ARG A 65 55.40 -1.72 -39.47
N PRO A 66 56.49 -2.14 -38.81
CA PRO A 66 56.72 -1.86 -37.39
C PRO A 66 57.17 -0.41 -37.21
N LEU A 67 56.51 0.34 -36.31
CA LEU A 67 57.01 1.63 -35.85
C LEU A 67 57.67 1.50 -34.48
N ARG A 68 58.87 2.09 -34.44
CA ARG A 68 59.85 2.13 -33.37
C ARG A 68 59.31 2.80 -32.10
N THR A 69 59.74 2.24 -30.97
CA THR A 69 59.99 2.85 -29.65
C THR A 69 59.49 4.28 -29.44
N PHE A 70 58.39 4.41 -28.70
CA PHE A 70 58.05 5.59 -27.91
C PHE A 70 58.39 5.29 -26.44
N ASP A 71 59.68 5.25 -26.13
CA ASP A 71 60.16 5.46 -24.76
C ASP A 71 60.25 6.98 -24.53
N ASN A 72 59.73 7.45 -23.38
CA ASN A 72 59.91 8.80 -22.78
C ASN A 72 58.78 9.84 -22.84
N LEU A 73 57.51 9.45 -22.74
CA LEU A 73 56.49 10.36 -22.20
C LEU A 73 55.45 9.59 -21.39
N MET A 74 55.79 9.21 -20.15
CA MET A 74 54.88 9.12 -18.99
C MET A 74 55.72 8.62 -17.79
N PRO A 75 55.57 9.19 -16.58
CA PRO A 75 56.28 8.71 -15.41
C PRO A 75 55.86 7.27 -15.08
N VAL A 76 56.87 6.44 -14.83
CA VAL A 76 56.73 5.09 -14.26
C VAL A 76 56.03 5.22 -12.91
N ASN A 77 54.77 4.78 -12.84
CA ASN A 77 54.22 4.20 -11.62
C ASN A 77 53.87 2.74 -11.95
N THR A 78 54.55 1.86 -11.24
CA THR A 78 54.39 0.41 -11.20
C THR A 78 52.92 -0.04 -11.20
N PRO A 79 52.56 -1.17 -11.85
CA PRO A 79 51.22 -1.75 -11.72
C PRO A 79 51.11 -2.42 -10.34
N SER A 80 50.88 -1.61 -9.31
CA SER A 80 50.41 -2.07 -8.01
C SER A 80 48.90 -1.89 -7.99
N GLU A 81 48.19 -3.01 -7.81
CA GLU A 81 46.74 -3.14 -7.65
C GLU A 81 45.93 -3.25 -8.95
N ALA A 82 45.62 -4.51 -9.29
CA ALA A 82 44.42 -4.86 -10.02
C ALA A 82 43.20 -4.13 -9.43
N PRO A 83 42.20 -3.73 -10.24
CA PRO A 83 41.00 -3.08 -9.71
C PRO A 83 40.42 -3.99 -8.63
N ARG A 84 40.45 -3.53 -7.38
CA ARG A 84 39.81 -4.24 -6.27
C ARG A 84 38.35 -4.38 -6.66
N LEU A 85 37.95 -5.60 -7.00
CA LEU A 85 36.57 -6.03 -6.83
C LEU A 85 36.21 -5.65 -5.39
N VAL A 86 35.44 -4.58 -5.24
CA VAL A 86 34.77 -4.30 -3.99
C VAL A 86 33.80 -5.46 -3.83
N ARG A 87 34.28 -6.54 -3.19
CA ARG A 87 33.42 -7.52 -2.57
C ARG A 87 32.53 -6.67 -1.66
N TRP A 88 31.26 -6.58 -2.03
CA TRP A 88 30.22 -6.29 -1.07
C TRP A 88 30.31 -7.38 -0.02
N ASN A 89 31.17 -7.18 0.98
CA ASN A 89 31.04 -7.85 2.24
C ASN A 89 29.69 -7.36 2.74
N ALA A 90 28.66 -8.17 2.56
CA ALA A 90 27.40 -7.99 3.25
C ALA A 90 27.79 -7.70 4.70
N ALA A 91 27.49 -6.49 5.16
CA ALA A 91 27.68 -6.14 6.57
C ALA A 91 27.06 -7.29 7.37
N PRO A 92 27.75 -7.85 8.38
CA PRO A 92 27.18 -8.90 9.19
C PRO A 92 25.80 -8.41 9.61
N ALA A 93 24.76 -9.17 9.27
CA ALA A 93 23.39 -8.81 9.54
C ALA A 93 23.35 -8.37 11.02
N GLY A 94 23.15 -7.06 11.25
CA GLY A 94 23.00 -6.54 12.59
C GLY A 94 21.97 -7.40 13.31
N PRO A 95 22.11 -7.62 14.62
CA PRO A 95 21.25 -8.53 15.36
C PRO A 95 19.81 -8.27 14.93
N SER A 96 19.18 -9.31 14.35
CA SER A 96 17.81 -9.26 13.88
C SER A 96 17.00 -8.58 14.97
N THR A 97 16.45 -7.41 14.68
CA THR A 97 15.68 -6.64 15.66
C THR A 97 14.62 -7.58 16.19
N VAL A 98 14.77 -8.03 17.43
CA VAL A 98 13.89 -9.02 18.04
C VAL A 98 12.48 -8.47 17.90
N ALA A 99 11.67 -9.12 17.06
CA ALA A 99 10.31 -8.69 16.78
C ALA A 99 9.61 -8.46 18.13
N ARG A 100 9.07 -7.25 18.33
CA ARG A 100 8.48 -6.84 19.60
C ARG A 100 7.40 -7.86 19.96
N ARG A 101 7.59 -8.57 21.08
CA ARG A 101 6.65 -9.61 21.52
C ARG A 101 5.27 -9.02 21.68
N THR A 102 4.30 -9.62 21.00
CA THR A 102 2.89 -9.20 21.07
C THR A 102 2.12 -10.20 21.92
N TRP A 103 0.93 -9.84 22.41
CA TRP A 103 0.07 -10.74 23.19
C TRP A 103 -0.29 -12.03 22.41
N ILE A 104 -0.22 -11.99 21.07
CA ILE A 104 -0.37 -13.14 20.17
C ILE A 104 0.69 -14.22 20.43
N ASP A 105 1.87 -13.86 20.94
CA ASP A 105 2.95 -14.82 21.19
C ASP A 105 2.67 -15.74 22.37
N TYR A 106 1.67 -15.41 23.21
CA TYR A 106 1.18 -16.28 24.29
C TYR A 106 0.12 -17.29 23.81
N LEU A 107 -0.39 -17.16 22.58
CA LEU A 107 -1.40 -18.05 22.02
C LEU A 107 -0.78 -19.31 21.37
N PRO A 108 -1.59 -20.36 21.09
CA PRO A 108 -1.10 -21.59 20.49
C PRO A 108 -0.33 -21.33 19.18
N PRO A 109 0.86 -21.94 18.97
CA PRO A 109 1.71 -21.68 17.80
C PRO A 109 1.01 -21.84 16.45
N LYS A 110 0.05 -22.76 16.35
CA LYS A 110 -0.73 -23.00 15.13
C LYS A 110 -1.70 -21.86 14.78
N ALA A 111 -2.16 -21.08 15.75
CA ALA A 111 -3.10 -19.98 15.56
C ALA A 111 -2.41 -18.65 15.26
N ARG A 112 -1.16 -18.47 15.71
CA ARG A 112 -0.40 -17.20 15.56
C ARG A 112 -0.33 -16.70 14.12
N PRO A 113 0.00 -17.54 13.11
CA PRO A 113 0.07 -17.07 11.72
C PRO A 113 -1.26 -16.47 11.25
N TYR A 114 -2.39 -17.06 11.63
CA TYR A 114 -3.72 -16.57 11.26
C TYR A 114 -4.06 -15.25 11.95
N LEU A 115 -3.66 -15.07 13.21
CA LEU A 115 -3.88 -13.83 13.96
C LEU A 115 -2.99 -12.68 13.46
N TYR A 116 -1.74 -12.98 13.10
CA TYR A 116 -0.88 -12.00 12.42
C TYR A 116 -1.40 -11.66 11.02
N LEU A 117 -2.01 -12.62 10.31
CA LEU A 117 -2.64 -12.39 9.01
C LEU A 117 -3.83 -11.42 9.10
N THR A 118 -4.63 -11.49 10.17
CA THR A 118 -5.73 -10.52 10.40
C THR A 118 -5.27 -9.15 10.91
N ARG A 119 -3.99 -9.01 11.27
CA ARG A 119 -3.41 -7.79 11.87
C ARG A 119 -4.06 -7.40 13.19
N ILE A 120 -4.54 -8.38 13.97
CA ILE A 120 -5.19 -8.12 15.26
C ILE A 120 -4.21 -7.53 16.30
N ASP A 121 -2.90 -7.65 16.08
CA ASP A 121 -1.85 -6.95 16.81
C ASP A 121 -1.93 -5.42 16.67
N LYS A 122 -2.51 -4.93 15.57
CA LYS A 122 -2.64 -3.50 15.25
C LYS A 122 -4.12 -3.11 15.12
N PRO A 123 -4.84 -2.98 16.26
CA PRO A 123 -6.29 -2.85 16.28
C PRO A 123 -6.81 -1.54 15.66
N ILE A 124 -5.94 -0.55 15.46
CA ILE A 124 -6.32 0.76 14.93
C ILE A 124 -7.09 0.66 13.60
N GLY A 125 -6.71 -0.27 12.71
CA GLY A 125 -7.40 -0.46 11.43
C GLY A 125 -8.84 -0.98 11.60
N THR A 126 -9.09 -1.80 12.61
CA THR A 126 -10.42 -2.27 12.98
C THR A 126 -11.24 -1.13 13.58
N LEU A 127 -10.63 -0.34 14.47
CA LEU A 127 -11.28 0.81 15.10
C LEU A 127 -11.68 1.86 14.07
N LEU A 128 -10.81 2.18 13.10
CA LEU A 128 -11.13 3.12 12.00
C LEU A 128 -12.33 2.67 11.15
N LEU A 129 -12.51 1.36 10.96
CA LEU A 129 -13.69 0.81 10.28
C LEU A 129 -14.93 0.83 11.19
N PHE A 130 -14.74 0.71 12.50
CA PHE A 130 -15.82 0.67 13.49
C PHE A 130 -16.38 2.06 13.84
N TYR A 131 -15.55 3.10 13.97
CA TYR A 131 -15.98 4.41 14.47
C TYR A 131 -17.13 5.03 13.66
N PRO A 132 -17.12 5.04 12.31
CA PRO A 132 -18.26 5.56 11.54
C PRO A 132 -19.58 4.83 11.84
N CYS A 133 -19.51 3.50 12.04
CA CYS A 133 -20.66 2.71 12.49
C CYS A 133 -21.12 3.16 13.87
N ALA A 134 -20.17 3.31 14.80
CA ALA A 134 -20.45 3.63 16.18
C ALA A 134 -21.07 5.04 16.35
N TRP A 135 -20.55 6.04 15.63
CA TRP A 135 -21.15 7.38 15.58
C TRP A 135 -22.60 7.30 15.12
N SER A 136 -22.81 6.64 13.98
CA SER A 136 -24.13 6.57 13.36
C SER A 136 -25.16 5.80 14.20
N ILE A 137 -24.78 4.64 14.77
CA ILE A 137 -25.63 3.85 15.66
C ILE A 137 -26.04 4.65 16.90
N THR A 138 -25.09 5.35 17.52
CA THR A 138 -25.37 6.15 18.73
C THR A 138 -26.21 7.38 18.41
N MET A 139 -25.92 8.09 17.31
CA MET A 139 -26.72 9.24 16.87
C MET A 139 -28.15 8.84 16.50
N ALA A 140 -28.33 7.71 15.80
CA ALA A 140 -29.66 7.19 15.47
C ALA A 140 -30.43 6.74 16.72
N SER A 141 -29.75 6.11 17.68
CA SER A 141 -30.37 5.67 18.94
C SER A 141 -30.80 6.83 19.82
N TYR A 142 -30.03 7.93 19.80
CA TYR A 142 -30.42 9.21 20.42
C TYR A 142 -31.66 9.80 19.75
N ALA A 143 -31.65 9.92 18.42
CA ALA A 143 -32.75 10.53 17.67
C ALA A 143 -34.07 9.77 17.78
N LEU A 144 -34.00 8.45 17.93
CA LEU A 144 -35.14 7.55 18.04
C LEU A 144 -35.49 7.19 19.48
N GLU A 145 -34.80 7.78 20.47
CA GLU A 145 -35.01 7.55 21.91
C GLU A 145 -35.07 6.07 22.30
N LEU A 146 -34.18 5.27 21.72
CA LEU A 146 -34.21 3.82 21.88
C LEU A 146 -33.63 3.39 23.24
N PRO A 147 -34.06 2.25 23.80
CA PRO A 147 -33.50 1.71 25.04
C PRO A 147 -32.04 1.26 24.83
N PHE A 148 -31.23 1.30 25.89
CA PHE A 148 -29.78 1.02 25.85
C PHE A 148 -29.40 -0.34 25.24
N THR A 149 -30.31 -1.31 25.30
CA THR A 149 -30.13 -2.66 24.74
C THR A 149 -29.95 -2.63 23.22
N THR A 150 -30.61 -1.69 22.53
CA THR A 150 -30.56 -1.57 21.06
C THR A 150 -29.18 -1.11 20.57
N PRO A 151 -28.63 0.06 20.97
CA PRO A 151 -27.29 0.47 20.57
C PRO A 151 -26.25 -0.53 21.05
N LEU A 152 -26.37 -1.12 22.25
CA LEU A 152 -25.42 -2.13 22.72
C LEU A 152 -25.35 -3.34 21.79
N THR A 153 -26.51 -3.83 21.32
CA THR A 153 -26.60 -4.95 20.38
C THR A 153 -25.94 -4.61 19.04
N TYR A 154 -26.29 -3.46 18.45
CA TYR A 154 -25.72 -3.06 17.16
C TYR A 154 -24.23 -2.68 17.26
N LEU A 155 -23.78 -2.00 18.31
CA LEU A 155 -22.36 -1.74 18.53
C LEU A 155 -21.56 -3.05 18.66
N SER A 156 -22.13 -4.07 19.32
CA SER A 156 -21.50 -5.39 19.42
C SER A 156 -21.43 -6.10 18.08
N LEU A 157 -22.53 -6.11 17.31
CA LEU A 157 -22.59 -6.71 15.98
C LEU A 157 -21.62 -6.02 15.00
N PHE A 158 -21.62 -4.69 14.94
CA PHE A 158 -20.72 -3.94 14.07
C PHE A 158 -19.27 -3.98 14.55
N GLY A 159 -19.02 -4.09 15.86
CA GLY A 159 -17.68 -4.32 16.40
C GLY A 159 -17.11 -5.67 15.96
N LEU A 160 -17.91 -6.74 16.06
CA LEU A 160 -17.56 -8.06 15.55
C LEU A 160 -17.39 -8.04 14.02
N GLY A 161 -18.32 -7.42 13.30
CA GLY A 161 -18.27 -7.25 11.86
C GLY A 161 -17.01 -6.52 11.41
N ALA A 162 -16.65 -5.39 12.05
CA ALA A 162 -15.44 -4.64 11.74
C ALA A 162 -14.18 -5.48 11.98
N LEU A 163 -14.11 -6.23 13.08
CA LEU A 163 -12.99 -7.12 13.38
C LEU A 163 -12.81 -8.19 12.30
N VAL A 164 -13.91 -8.87 11.95
CA VAL A 164 -13.91 -9.96 10.96
C VAL A 164 -13.60 -9.43 9.56
N MET A 165 -14.26 -8.35 9.13
CA MET A 165 -14.11 -7.79 7.78
C MET A 165 -12.76 -7.10 7.58
N ARG A 166 -12.21 -6.45 8.62
CA ARG A 166 -10.83 -5.96 8.56
C ARG A 166 -9.84 -7.12 8.40
N GLY A 167 -10.06 -8.19 9.15
CA GLY A 167 -9.29 -9.44 9.01
C GLY A 167 -9.38 -10.01 7.60
N ALA A 168 -10.58 -10.12 7.02
CA ALA A 168 -10.80 -10.61 5.66
C ALA A 168 -10.09 -9.76 4.60
N GLY A 169 -10.21 -8.43 4.72
CA GLY A 169 -9.52 -7.50 3.82
C GLY A 169 -8.00 -7.63 3.93
N CYS A 170 -7.46 -7.86 5.13
CA CYS A 170 -6.04 -8.14 5.34
C CYS A 170 -5.62 -9.46 4.67
N THR A 171 -6.40 -10.53 4.82
CA THR A 171 -6.17 -11.82 4.18
C THR A 171 -6.14 -11.70 2.64
N ILE A 172 -7.15 -11.05 2.04
CA ILE A 172 -7.22 -10.86 0.58
C ILE A 172 -6.03 -10.04 0.07
N ASN A 173 -5.69 -8.95 0.76
CA ASN A 173 -4.56 -8.11 0.35
C ASN A 173 -3.24 -8.91 0.35
N ASP A 174 -2.96 -9.67 1.42
CA ASP A 174 -1.76 -10.50 1.49
C ASP A 174 -1.77 -11.63 0.44
N MET A 175 -2.94 -12.16 0.09
CA MET A 175 -3.09 -13.15 -0.99
C MET A 175 -2.73 -12.59 -2.37
N TRP A 176 -3.17 -11.36 -2.69
CA TRP A 176 -2.83 -10.70 -3.95
C TRP A 176 -1.38 -10.20 -4.00
N ASP A 177 -0.86 -9.70 -2.87
CA ASP A 177 0.48 -9.12 -2.80
C ASP A 177 1.57 -10.15 -2.50
N LYS A 178 1.24 -11.44 -2.34
CA LYS A 178 2.16 -12.51 -1.90
C LYS A 178 3.55 -12.50 -2.55
N ASN A 179 3.62 -12.33 -3.88
CA ASN A 179 4.89 -12.35 -4.60
C ASN A 179 5.67 -11.04 -4.41
N LEU A 180 4.97 -9.91 -4.41
CA LEU A 180 5.56 -8.58 -4.15
C LEU A 180 6.06 -8.49 -2.70
N ASP A 181 5.30 -9.02 -1.75
CA ASP A 181 5.63 -8.99 -0.34
C ASP A 181 6.88 -9.80 0.01
N LYS A 182 7.21 -10.84 -0.77
CA LYS A 182 8.47 -11.58 -0.62
C LYS A 182 9.70 -10.75 -1.00
N ALA A 183 9.54 -9.80 -1.93
CA ALA A 183 10.62 -8.95 -2.42
C ALA A 183 10.87 -7.73 -1.53
N VAL A 184 9.90 -7.32 -0.71
CA VAL A 184 9.97 -6.10 0.10
C VAL A 184 10.34 -6.42 1.56
N ALA A 185 11.43 -5.84 2.06
CA ALA A 185 11.94 -6.07 3.43
C ALA A 185 10.88 -5.87 4.54
N ARG A 186 9.97 -4.90 4.37
CA ARG A 186 8.87 -4.62 5.32
C ARG A 186 7.82 -5.73 5.41
N THR A 187 7.56 -6.42 4.30
CA THR A 187 6.40 -7.32 4.17
C THR A 187 6.79 -8.78 3.98
N LYS A 188 8.09 -9.05 3.86
CA LYS A 188 8.68 -10.39 3.82
C LYS A 188 8.36 -11.23 5.07
N GLU A 189 8.17 -10.59 6.21
CA GLU A 189 7.81 -11.26 7.47
C GLU A 189 6.30 -11.61 7.56
N ARG A 190 5.48 -11.20 6.59
CA ARG A 190 4.04 -11.55 6.60
C ARG A 190 3.87 -13.07 6.53
N PRO A 191 2.89 -13.65 7.26
CA PRO A 191 2.71 -15.11 7.34
C PRO A 191 2.61 -15.82 5.98
N LEU A 192 1.91 -15.21 5.01
CA LEU A 192 1.72 -15.78 3.68
C LEU A 192 2.95 -15.63 2.77
N ALA A 193 3.73 -14.55 2.95
CA ALA A 193 4.98 -14.31 2.21
C ALA A 193 6.11 -15.21 2.74
N ARG A 194 6.19 -15.37 4.06
CA ARG A 194 7.13 -16.26 4.75
C ARG A 194 6.86 -17.75 4.51
N GLY A 195 5.62 -18.11 4.20
CA GLY A 195 5.20 -19.49 3.95
C GLY A 195 4.67 -20.22 5.18
N ASP A 196 4.39 -19.51 6.28
CA ASP A 196 3.79 -20.06 7.50
C ASP A 196 2.34 -20.53 7.26
N ILE A 197 1.68 -19.97 6.24
CA ILE A 197 0.33 -20.34 5.79
C ILE A 197 0.38 -20.70 4.30
N THR A 198 -0.25 -21.80 3.92
CA THR A 198 -0.43 -22.17 2.50
C THR A 198 -1.56 -21.37 1.85
N TYR A 199 -1.51 -21.20 0.52
CA TYR A 199 -2.57 -20.48 -0.20
C TYR A 199 -3.96 -21.12 0.01
N LYS A 200 -4.04 -22.46 0.05
CA LYS A 200 -5.29 -23.18 0.34
C LYS A 200 -5.83 -22.87 1.75
N GLN A 201 -4.96 -22.83 2.75
CA GLN A 201 -5.35 -22.45 4.11
C GLN A 201 -5.83 -21.00 4.19
N ALA A 202 -5.20 -20.09 3.45
CA ALA A 202 -5.62 -18.69 3.38
C ALA A 202 -7.02 -18.55 2.73
N VAL A 203 -7.31 -19.31 1.67
CA VAL A 203 -8.64 -19.36 1.04
C VAL A 203 -9.71 -19.87 2.02
N ILE A 204 -9.44 -20.98 2.73
CA ILE A 204 -10.39 -21.52 3.72
C ILE A 204 -10.63 -20.50 4.84
N PHE A 205 -9.55 -19.88 5.34
CA PHE A 205 -9.65 -18.87 6.39
C PHE A 205 -10.44 -17.64 5.93
N LEU A 206 -10.18 -17.16 4.71
CA LEU A 206 -10.96 -16.09 4.10
C LEU A 206 -12.44 -16.50 4.01
N GLY A 207 -12.74 -17.72 3.56
CA GLY A 207 -14.10 -18.25 3.53
C GLY A 207 -14.76 -18.21 4.90
N THR A 208 -14.07 -18.63 5.97
CA THR A 208 -14.62 -18.55 7.33
C THR A 208 -14.86 -17.11 7.80
N GLN A 209 -13.99 -16.17 7.45
CA GLN A 209 -14.17 -14.75 7.78
C GLN A 209 -15.37 -14.16 7.04
N LEU A 210 -15.49 -14.42 5.74
CA LEU A 210 -16.61 -13.94 4.93
C LEU A 210 -17.94 -14.55 5.38
N THR A 211 -17.98 -15.83 5.73
CA THR A 211 -19.18 -16.47 6.29
C THR A 211 -19.57 -15.87 7.63
N ALA A 212 -18.60 -15.59 8.52
CA ALA A 212 -18.88 -14.89 9.78
C ALA A 212 -19.39 -13.45 9.54
N GLY A 213 -18.79 -12.72 8.61
CA GLY A 213 -19.25 -11.38 8.19
C GLY A 213 -20.67 -11.40 7.62
N LEU A 214 -20.99 -12.41 6.78
CA LEU A 214 -22.34 -12.63 6.28
C LEU A 214 -23.33 -12.95 7.41
N GLY A 215 -22.93 -13.76 8.39
CA GLY A 215 -23.75 -14.04 9.57
C GLY A 215 -24.07 -12.79 10.40
N VAL A 216 -23.16 -11.82 10.47
CA VAL A 216 -23.44 -10.50 11.06
C VAL A 216 -24.41 -9.70 10.18
N LEU A 217 -24.17 -9.66 8.86
CA LEU A 217 -25.00 -8.92 7.92
C LEU A 217 -26.46 -9.39 7.92
N LEU A 218 -26.69 -10.71 7.95
CA LEU A 218 -28.02 -11.32 7.94
C LEU A 218 -28.82 -11.09 9.24
N GLN A 219 -28.18 -10.59 10.30
CA GLN A 219 -28.87 -10.17 11.53
C GLN A 219 -29.42 -8.73 11.44
N LEU A 220 -29.13 -8.01 10.36
CA LEU A 220 -29.65 -6.65 10.14
C LEU A 220 -31.00 -6.70 9.41
N ASN A 221 -31.70 -5.57 9.39
CA ASN A 221 -32.93 -5.44 8.60
C ASN A 221 -32.65 -5.51 7.09
N TRP A 222 -33.68 -5.80 6.29
CA TRP A 222 -33.56 -6.01 4.84
C TRP A 222 -32.93 -4.82 4.10
N TYR A 223 -33.31 -3.60 4.47
CA TYR A 223 -32.73 -2.38 3.91
C TYR A 223 -31.21 -2.34 4.14
N SER A 224 -30.78 -2.64 5.36
CA SER A 224 -29.36 -2.67 5.75
C SER A 224 -28.61 -3.82 5.10
N ILE A 225 -29.24 -4.99 4.90
CA ILE A 225 -28.64 -6.09 4.15
C ILE A 225 -28.31 -5.64 2.72
N LEU A 226 -29.27 -5.02 2.02
CA LEU A 226 -29.07 -4.53 0.65
C LEU A 226 -28.04 -3.40 0.60
N LEU A 227 -28.08 -2.46 1.55
CA LEU A 227 -27.11 -1.36 1.65
C LEU A 227 -25.70 -1.87 1.98
N GLY A 228 -25.57 -2.87 2.84
CA GLY A 228 -24.31 -3.51 3.16
C GLY A 228 -23.75 -4.27 1.97
N ALA A 229 -24.60 -5.01 1.25
CA ALA A 229 -24.21 -5.72 0.03
C ALA A 229 -23.76 -4.77 -1.09
N SER A 230 -24.40 -3.60 -1.24
CA SER A 230 -24.02 -2.62 -2.26
C SER A 230 -22.62 -2.04 -2.05
N SER A 231 -22.13 -2.00 -0.80
CA SER A 231 -20.76 -1.58 -0.47
C SER A 231 -19.68 -2.42 -1.15
N LEU A 232 -19.97 -3.70 -1.47
CA LEU A 232 -19.04 -4.61 -2.12
C LEU A 232 -18.59 -4.11 -3.50
N SER A 233 -19.45 -3.33 -4.17
CA SER A 233 -19.09 -2.68 -5.44
C SER A 233 -17.89 -1.74 -5.25
N VAL A 234 -17.95 -0.86 -4.26
CA VAL A 234 -16.89 0.11 -3.95
C VAL A 234 -15.63 -0.60 -3.44
N VAL A 235 -15.79 -1.61 -2.58
CA VAL A 235 -14.67 -2.43 -2.06
C VAL A 235 -13.93 -3.14 -3.19
N THR A 236 -14.64 -3.65 -4.19
CA THR A 236 -14.03 -4.34 -5.35
C THR A 236 -13.32 -3.36 -6.28
N ILE A 237 -13.83 -2.13 -6.40
CA ILE A 237 -13.23 -1.09 -7.24
C ILE A 237 -11.95 -0.52 -6.60
N TYR A 238 -11.86 -0.44 -5.27
CA TYR A 238 -10.74 0.18 -4.56
C TYR A 238 -9.33 -0.31 -4.98
N PRO A 239 -9.05 -1.63 -5.09
CA PRO A 239 -7.75 -2.12 -5.55
C PRO A 239 -7.34 -1.61 -6.95
N LEU A 240 -8.32 -1.45 -7.85
CA LEU A 240 -8.10 -0.93 -9.21
C LEU A 240 -7.74 0.57 -9.18
N MET A 241 -8.32 1.32 -8.26
CA MET A 241 -8.13 2.76 -8.16
C MET A 241 -6.68 3.15 -7.84
N LYS A 242 -5.93 2.30 -7.14
CA LYS A 242 -4.49 2.50 -6.90
C LYS A 242 -3.66 2.59 -8.19
N ARG A 243 -4.16 2.01 -9.29
CA ARG A 243 -3.50 2.01 -10.60
C ARG A 243 -4.00 3.11 -11.53
N LEU A 244 -5.17 3.68 -11.24
CA LEU A 244 -5.87 4.61 -12.13
C LEU A 244 -5.82 6.07 -11.65
N THR A 245 -5.76 6.32 -10.33
CA THR A 245 -5.83 7.67 -9.77
C THR A 245 -4.72 7.96 -8.78
N HIS A 246 -4.40 9.25 -8.59
CA HIS A 246 -3.55 9.75 -7.50
C HIS A 246 -4.30 9.86 -6.16
N TRP A 247 -5.61 9.58 -6.15
CA TRP A 247 -6.48 9.66 -4.97
C TRP A 247 -7.08 8.31 -4.54
N PRO A 248 -6.32 7.20 -4.45
CA PRO A 248 -6.88 5.95 -3.92
C PRO A 248 -7.42 6.11 -2.48
N GLN A 249 -6.88 7.06 -1.71
CA GLN A 249 -7.35 7.45 -0.38
C GLN A 249 -8.82 7.88 -0.36
N ALA A 250 -9.31 8.54 -1.43
CA ALA A 250 -10.70 8.99 -1.49
C ALA A 250 -11.66 7.80 -1.59
N VAL A 251 -11.30 6.81 -2.42
CA VAL A 251 -12.09 5.59 -2.59
C VAL A 251 -12.02 4.72 -1.32
N LEU A 252 -10.86 4.68 -0.65
CA LEU A 252 -10.75 4.09 0.67
C LEU A 252 -11.70 4.76 1.66
N GLY A 253 -11.76 6.11 1.65
CA GLY A 253 -12.70 6.90 2.43
C GLY A 253 -14.15 6.49 2.22
N LEU A 254 -14.56 6.29 0.97
CA LEU A 254 -15.91 5.82 0.65
C LEU A 254 -16.18 4.43 1.26
N THR A 255 -15.23 3.50 1.14
CA THR A 255 -15.41 2.15 1.70
C THR A 255 -15.43 2.13 3.23
N PHE A 256 -14.52 2.85 3.90
CA PHE A 256 -14.37 2.80 5.36
C PHE A 256 -15.50 3.50 6.09
N ASN A 257 -16.08 4.54 5.48
CA ASN A 257 -17.15 5.29 6.11
C ASN A 257 -18.53 4.76 5.77
N TRP A 258 -18.66 3.69 4.98
CA TRP A 258 -19.97 3.09 4.66
C TRP A 258 -20.77 2.71 5.91
N GLY A 259 -20.06 2.42 7.00
CA GLY A 259 -20.60 2.24 8.34
C GLY A 259 -21.46 3.40 8.86
N ALA A 260 -21.19 4.64 8.44
CA ALA A 260 -22.01 5.80 8.80
C ALA A 260 -23.43 5.71 8.22
N LEU A 261 -23.60 5.09 7.05
CA LEU A 261 -24.92 4.87 6.44
C LEU A 261 -25.57 3.61 7.03
N LEU A 262 -24.79 2.53 7.07
CA LEU A 262 -25.26 1.21 7.49
C LEU A 262 -25.64 1.14 8.97
N GLY A 263 -24.91 1.87 9.82
CA GLY A 263 -25.19 1.96 11.25
C GLY A 263 -26.55 2.60 11.54
N TRP A 264 -26.86 3.70 10.87
CA TRP A 264 -28.15 4.38 11.00
C TRP A 264 -29.28 3.49 10.52
N SER A 265 -29.13 2.91 9.32
CA SER A 265 -30.18 2.07 8.75
C SER A 265 -30.41 0.81 9.56
N ALA A 266 -29.38 0.27 10.22
CA ALA A 266 -29.52 -0.90 11.09
C ALA A 266 -30.45 -0.60 12.27
N VAL A 267 -30.32 0.58 12.86
CA VAL A 267 -31.11 1.04 14.02
C VAL A 267 -32.48 1.57 13.59
N GLY A 268 -32.52 2.51 12.64
CA GLY A 268 -33.73 3.22 12.22
C GLY A 268 -34.51 2.56 11.08
N GLY A 269 -34.06 1.42 10.56
CA GLY A 269 -34.71 0.70 9.46
C GLY A 269 -34.47 1.27 8.06
N ALA A 270 -34.06 2.54 7.94
CA ALA A 270 -33.66 3.20 6.70
C ALA A 270 -32.61 4.29 6.99
N VAL A 271 -31.87 4.75 5.96
CA VAL A 271 -30.93 5.87 6.11
C VAL A 271 -31.70 7.19 6.19
N ASP A 272 -31.45 7.97 7.23
CA ASP A 272 -31.76 9.40 7.22
C ASP A 272 -30.65 10.15 6.48
N TRP A 273 -30.90 10.47 5.20
CA TRP A 273 -29.91 11.11 4.34
C TRP A 273 -29.54 12.53 4.79
N SER A 274 -30.41 13.22 5.55
CA SER A 274 -30.12 14.57 6.01
C SER A 274 -28.95 14.57 6.99
N VAL A 275 -28.91 13.62 7.92
CA VAL A 275 -27.86 13.46 8.92
C VAL A 275 -26.70 12.60 8.38
N CYS A 276 -27.02 11.49 7.71
CA CYS A 276 -26.02 10.49 7.33
C CYS A 276 -25.10 10.95 6.20
N LEU A 277 -25.60 11.76 5.26
CA LEU A 277 -24.78 12.25 4.14
C LEU A 277 -23.64 13.18 4.60
N PRO A 278 -23.88 14.23 5.41
CA PRO A 278 -22.78 15.04 5.94
C PRO A 278 -21.88 14.25 6.89
N LEU A 279 -22.42 13.33 7.70
CA LEU A 279 -21.61 12.45 8.54
C LEU A 279 -20.66 11.57 7.71
N TYR A 280 -21.18 10.96 6.64
CA TYR A 280 -20.42 10.13 5.71
C TYR A 280 -19.34 10.95 4.98
N ALA A 281 -19.70 12.11 4.43
CA ALA A 281 -18.75 13.00 3.76
C ALA A 281 -17.65 13.49 4.71
N GLY A 282 -18.01 13.87 5.94
CA GLY A 282 -17.06 14.25 6.98
C GLY A 282 -16.12 13.11 7.35
N GLY A 283 -16.64 11.88 7.45
CA GLY A 283 -15.84 10.67 7.63
C GLY A 283 -14.88 10.39 6.47
N VAL A 284 -15.32 10.59 5.22
CA VAL A 284 -14.46 10.46 4.03
C VAL A 284 -13.29 11.44 4.09
N CYS A 285 -13.54 12.70 4.46
CA CYS A 285 -12.50 13.69 4.68
C CYS A 285 -11.54 13.28 5.80
N TRP A 286 -12.05 12.71 6.90
CA TRP A 286 -11.20 12.18 7.98
C TRP A 286 -10.31 11.03 7.50
N THR A 287 -10.83 10.13 6.65
CA THR A 287 -10.03 9.08 6.01
C THR A 287 -8.94 9.63 5.13
N LEU A 288 -9.22 10.66 4.34
CA LEU A 288 -8.18 11.34 3.57
C LEU A 288 -7.07 11.88 4.49
N VAL A 289 -7.41 12.39 5.68
CA VAL A 289 -6.42 12.89 6.64
C VAL A 289 -5.53 11.76 7.15
N TYR A 290 -6.11 10.74 7.80
CA TYR A 290 -5.29 9.70 8.43
C TYR A 290 -4.54 8.84 7.41
N ASP A 291 -5.14 8.55 6.25
CA ASP A 291 -4.51 7.68 5.26
C ASP A 291 -3.41 8.42 4.49
N SER A 292 -3.54 9.74 4.33
CA SER A 292 -2.44 10.56 3.81
C SER A 292 -1.27 10.64 4.80
N VAL A 293 -1.53 10.78 6.11
CA VAL A 293 -0.47 10.69 7.14
C VAL A 293 0.21 9.31 7.10
N TYR A 294 -0.57 8.25 6.95
CA TYR A 294 -0.04 6.90 6.82
C TYR A 294 0.78 6.70 5.54
N ALA A 295 0.36 7.26 4.41
CA ALA A 295 1.03 7.14 3.13
C ALA A 295 2.45 7.76 3.12
N HIS A 296 2.72 8.78 3.95
CA HIS A 296 4.06 9.35 4.07
C HIS A 296 5.08 8.35 4.66
N GLN A 297 4.64 7.30 5.37
CA GLN A 297 5.53 6.20 5.77
C GLN A 297 6.11 5.40 4.59
N VAL A 298 5.46 5.47 3.43
CA VAL A 298 5.82 4.72 2.23
C VAL A 298 6.53 5.59 1.21
N GLY A 299 6.32 6.92 1.24
CA GLY A 299 6.96 7.88 0.33
C GLY A 299 8.49 7.85 0.38
N GLU A 300 9.09 7.58 1.55
CA GLU A 300 10.54 7.46 1.72
C GLU A 300 11.16 6.37 0.81
N ILE A 301 10.43 5.27 0.55
CA ILE A 301 10.92 4.16 -0.30
C ILE A 301 10.83 4.50 -1.80
N VAL A 302 9.88 5.37 -2.18
CA VAL A 302 9.66 5.73 -3.59
C VAL A 302 10.58 6.88 -4.01
N ILE A 303 10.93 7.78 -3.09
CA ILE A 303 11.71 8.99 -3.41
C ILE A 303 13.21 8.70 -3.60
N GLU A 304 13.78 7.67 -2.96
CA GLU A 304 15.20 7.31 -3.19
C GLU A 304 15.49 6.83 -4.63
N ASN A 305 14.47 6.46 -5.42
CA ASN A 305 14.65 5.94 -6.78
C ASN A 305 14.38 6.98 -7.89
N GLU A 306 14.05 8.24 -7.59
CA GLU A 306 13.82 9.25 -8.64
C GLU A 306 15.08 10.04 -9.04
N PHE A 307 16.17 10.00 -8.27
CA PHE A 307 17.32 10.89 -8.51
C PHE A 307 18.47 10.31 -9.35
N GLU A 308 18.40 9.03 -9.76
CA GLU A 308 19.44 8.40 -10.59
C GLU A 308 18.91 8.01 -11.98
N PHE A 309 18.21 8.93 -12.66
CA PHE A 309 17.94 8.82 -14.09
C PHE A 309 18.62 9.95 -14.86
N LYS A 310 19.93 9.82 -15.08
CA LYS A 310 20.63 10.56 -16.12
C LYS A 310 21.66 9.66 -16.82
N LEU A 311 21.36 9.37 -18.08
CA LEU A 311 22.19 8.67 -19.07
C LEU A 311 22.52 7.20 -18.76
N SER A 312 21.70 6.28 -19.26
CA SER A 312 22.27 5.05 -19.82
C SER A 312 21.45 4.53 -21.00
N THR A 313 22.17 4.26 -22.08
CA THR A 313 21.78 3.79 -23.41
C THR A 313 21.12 2.40 -23.42
N PRO A 314 20.39 2.02 -24.49
CA PRO A 314 19.54 0.85 -24.52
C PRO A 314 20.34 -0.40 -24.89
N GLN A 315 20.84 -1.18 -23.91
CA GLN A 315 21.25 -2.56 -24.21
C GLN A 315 21.08 -3.58 -23.07
N ASP A 316 20.88 -3.16 -21.82
CA ASP A 316 20.68 -4.10 -20.71
C ASP A 316 19.30 -3.91 -20.06
N LYS A 317 18.36 -4.77 -20.43
CA LYS A 317 17.13 -5.04 -19.69
C LYS A 317 17.38 -6.28 -18.83
N VAL A 318 17.29 -6.20 -17.49
CA VAL A 318 16.64 -7.18 -16.60
C VAL A 318 16.41 -6.55 -15.21
N ASP A 319 15.15 -6.52 -14.76
CA ASP A 319 14.67 -6.45 -13.35
C ASP A 319 14.46 -5.14 -12.56
N ASP A 320 14.16 -4.01 -13.20
CA ASP A 320 13.54 -2.88 -12.48
C ASP A 320 12.00 -2.92 -12.56
N VAL A 321 11.38 -3.61 -11.59
CA VAL A 321 9.94 -3.47 -11.32
C VAL A 321 9.73 -2.17 -10.56
N GLN A 322 9.70 -1.05 -11.29
CA GLN A 322 9.11 0.18 -10.79
C GLN A 322 7.59 -0.03 -10.66
N VAL A 323 7.11 -0.31 -9.45
CA VAL A 323 5.67 -0.35 -9.19
C VAL A 323 5.18 1.10 -9.11
N GLY A 324 4.70 1.64 -10.23
CA GLY A 324 4.18 3.01 -10.37
C GLY A 324 2.88 3.28 -9.59
N ILE A 325 2.89 3.08 -8.26
CA ILE A 325 1.75 3.34 -7.38
C ILE A 325 1.63 4.85 -7.14
N ARG A 326 0.51 5.42 -7.58
CA ARG A 326 0.19 6.85 -7.41
C ARG A 326 -0.50 7.07 -6.06
N SER A 327 -0.13 8.11 -5.31
CA SER A 327 -0.64 8.38 -3.94
C SER A 327 -0.71 9.89 -3.64
N THR A 328 -1.64 10.31 -2.78
CA THR A 328 -1.77 11.72 -2.34
C THR A 328 -0.52 12.25 -1.64
N ALA A 329 0.26 11.41 -0.97
CA ALA A 329 1.52 11.83 -0.35
C ALA A 329 2.52 12.39 -1.39
N LEU A 330 2.59 11.76 -2.58
CA LEU A 330 3.40 12.26 -3.70
C LEU A 330 2.82 13.55 -4.30
N LEU A 331 1.48 13.69 -4.28
CA LEU A 331 0.79 14.85 -4.83
C LEU A 331 0.89 16.10 -3.93
N PHE A 332 0.88 15.92 -2.60
CA PHE A 332 0.83 17.03 -1.65
C PHE A 332 2.20 17.62 -1.34
N GLY A 333 3.28 16.83 -1.39
CA GLY A 333 4.65 17.29 -1.18
C GLY A 333 4.80 18.15 0.09
N GLU A 334 5.43 19.32 -0.04
CA GLU A 334 5.63 20.25 1.08
C GLU A 334 4.32 20.86 1.62
N LYS A 335 3.24 20.83 0.84
CA LYS A 335 1.92 21.36 1.21
C LYS A 335 1.04 20.36 1.96
N THR A 336 1.58 19.21 2.37
CA THR A 336 0.84 18.20 3.14
C THR A 336 0.15 18.80 4.37
N ARG A 337 0.88 19.50 5.25
CA ARG A 337 0.29 20.07 6.49
C ARG A 337 -0.92 20.98 6.24
N PRO A 338 -0.86 22.03 5.39
CA PRO A 338 -2.01 22.90 5.17
C PRO A 338 -3.19 22.18 4.53
N ILE A 339 -2.96 21.25 3.59
CA ILE A 339 -4.03 20.47 2.96
C ILE A 339 -4.74 19.57 3.98
N LEU A 340 -3.98 18.83 4.80
CA LEU A 340 -4.55 17.98 5.84
C LEU A 340 -5.27 18.77 6.93
N THR A 341 -4.82 19.99 7.21
CA THR A 341 -5.51 20.91 8.13
C THR A 341 -6.86 21.33 7.56
N GLY A 342 -6.91 21.72 6.27
CA GLY A 342 -8.15 22.05 5.57
C GLY A 342 -9.14 20.87 5.54
N LEU A 343 -8.65 19.66 5.21
CA LEU A 343 -9.47 18.44 5.23
C LEU A 343 -9.98 18.09 6.63
N SER A 344 -9.18 18.31 7.67
CA SER A 344 -9.59 18.10 9.06
C SER A 344 -10.68 19.10 9.47
N ALA A 345 -10.53 20.37 9.10
CA ALA A 345 -11.56 21.39 9.34
C ALA A 345 -12.86 21.05 8.61
N TRP A 346 -12.79 20.67 7.34
CA TRP A 346 -13.96 20.21 6.57
C TRP A 346 -14.63 18.99 7.19
N SER A 347 -13.85 18.01 7.62
CA SER A 347 -14.34 16.81 8.28
C SER A 347 -15.14 17.16 9.54
N LEU A 348 -14.55 17.94 10.45
CA LEU A 348 -15.17 18.31 11.71
C LEU A 348 -16.39 19.22 11.52
N SER A 349 -16.36 20.12 10.53
CA SER A 349 -17.51 20.96 10.18
C SER A 349 -18.69 20.13 9.68
N LEU A 350 -18.46 19.16 8.80
CA LEU A 350 -19.51 18.28 8.28
C LEU A 350 -20.08 17.35 9.37
N ILE A 351 -19.23 16.84 10.25
CA ILE A 351 -19.67 16.03 11.40
C ILE A 351 -20.48 16.89 12.39
N SER A 352 -20.03 18.11 12.67
CA SER A 352 -20.78 19.06 13.51
C SER A 352 -22.13 19.41 12.88
N TYR A 353 -22.17 19.61 11.58
CA TYR A 353 -23.40 19.88 10.84
C TYR A 353 -24.38 18.69 10.90
N ALA A 354 -23.88 17.46 10.80
CA ALA A 354 -24.71 16.27 11.02
C ALA A 354 -25.28 16.23 12.44
N GLY A 355 -24.48 16.58 13.46
CA GLY A 355 -24.96 16.70 14.84
C GLY A 355 -26.02 17.79 15.02
N TYR A 356 -25.84 18.94 14.37
CA TYR A 356 -26.85 20.01 14.34
C TYR A 356 -28.17 19.55 13.74
N LEU A 357 -28.13 18.87 12.58
CA LEU A 357 -29.32 18.32 11.94
C LEU A 357 -30.02 17.26 12.80
N ASN A 358 -29.25 16.50 13.58
CA ASN A 358 -29.76 15.49 14.51
C ASN A 358 -30.15 16.05 15.89
N SER A 359 -30.09 17.38 16.08
CA SER A 359 -30.35 18.02 17.39
C SER A 359 -29.54 17.43 18.54
N GLN A 360 -28.25 17.14 18.29
CA GLN A 360 -27.33 16.67 19.32
C GLN A 360 -27.05 17.75 20.38
N GLY A 361 -26.74 17.30 21.59
CA GLY A 361 -26.48 18.12 22.76
C GLY A 361 -25.04 18.58 22.91
N GLU A 362 -24.75 19.22 24.04
CA GLU A 362 -23.42 19.77 24.35
C GLU A 362 -22.31 18.70 24.42
N PRO A 363 -22.49 17.51 25.04
CA PRO A 363 -21.46 16.47 25.07
C PRO A 363 -20.94 16.07 23.69
N PHE A 364 -21.80 15.99 22.66
CA PHE A 364 -21.35 15.75 21.29
C PHE A 364 -20.37 16.82 20.80
N TYR A 365 -20.71 18.10 20.94
CA TYR A 365 -19.83 19.19 20.50
C TYR A 365 -18.54 19.27 21.32
N ILE A 366 -18.58 18.90 22.61
CA ILE A 366 -17.36 18.72 23.42
C ILE A 366 -16.49 17.60 22.83
N GLY A 367 -17.07 16.45 22.49
CA GLY A 367 -16.37 15.35 21.83
C GLY A 367 -15.74 15.75 20.50
N VAL A 368 -16.45 16.52 19.67
CA VAL A 368 -15.91 17.09 18.42
C VAL A 368 -14.78 18.09 18.69
N GLY A 369 -14.91 18.94 19.73
CA GLY A 369 -13.85 19.85 20.15
C GLY A 369 -12.58 19.12 20.59
N LEU A 370 -12.71 18.03 21.37
CA LEU A 370 -11.59 17.16 21.74
C LEU A 370 -10.96 16.48 20.52
N ALA A 371 -11.77 16.05 19.55
CA ALA A 371 -11.28 15.53 18.28
C ALA A 371 -10.50 16.59 17.48
N ALA A 372 -10.95 17.85 17.48
CA ALA A 372 -10.26 18.97 16.85
C ALA A 372 -8.88 19.23 17.49
N ILE A 373 -8.81 19.26 18.83
CA ILE A 373 -7.55 19.39 19.57
C ILE A 373 -6.61 18.22 19.25
N GLN A 374 -7.15 17.00 19.21
CA GLN A 374 -6.40 15.79 18.89
C GLN A 374 -5.81 15.85 17.47
N LEU A 375 -6.61 16.19 16.46
CA LEU A 375 -6.14 16.32 15.07
C LEU A 375 -5.14 17.47 14.92
N GLY A 376 -5.40 18.63 15.52
CA GLY A 376 -4.47 19.76 15.51
C GLY A 376 -3.11 19.39 16.13
N ARG A 377 -3.12 18.70 17.28
CA ARG A 377 -1.91 18.19 17.93
C ARG A 377 -1.17 17.18 17.05
N VAL A 378 -1.89 16.28 16.39
CA VAL A 378 -1.29 15.27 15.49
C VAL A 378 -0.63 15.93 14.29
N LEU A 379 -1.33 16.83 13.59
CA LEU A 379 -0.79 17.51 12.41
C LEU A 379 0.40 18.41 12.75
N HIS A 380 0.40 19.02 13.93
CA HIS A 380 1.52 19.84 14.39
C HIS A 380 2.75 19.01 14.78
N ARG A 381 2.57 17.89 15.50
CA ARG A 381 3.68 17.07 16.00
C ARG A 381 4.22 16.06 15.00
N THR A 382 3.45 15.68 13.99
CA THR A 382 3.87 14.66 13.03
C THR A 382 4.97 15.22 12.13
N ARG A 383 6.12 14.55 12.14
CA ARG A 383 7.20 14.76 11.19
C ARG A 383 6.99 13.79 10.04
N PHE A 384 6.70 14.32 8.85
CA PHE A 384 6.35 13.51 7.68
C PHE A 384 7.56 12.74 7.12
N ASP A 385 8.77 13.16 7.49
CA ASP A 385 10.04 12.53 7.13
C ASP A 385 10.44 11.39 8.08
N ASP A 386 9.72 11.20 9.19
CA ASP A 386 10.02 10.16 10.18
C ASP A 386 8.91 9.11 10.20
N ARG A 387 9.22 7.91 9.72
CA ARG A 387 8.30 6.77 9.66
C ARG A 387 7.63 6.46 11.00
N THR A 388 8.36 6.52 12.11
CA THR A 388 7.79 6.24 13.44
C THR A 388 6.84 7.35 13.87
N SER A 389 7.19 8.60 13.57
CA SER A 389 6.32 9.75 13.80
C SER A 389 5.02 9.64 13.01
N CYS A 390 5.07 9.29 11.72
CA CYS A 390 3.91 9.07 10.87
C CYS A 390 3.01 7.93 11.37
N TRP A 391 3.58 6.85 11.93
CA TRP A 391 2.77 5.79 12.55
C TRP A 391 2.03 6.27 13.78
N ASN A 392 2.71 7.00 14.66
CA ASN A 392 2.08 7.59 15.84
C ASN A 392 1.04 8.65 15.45
N GLY A 393 1.27 9.40 14.39
CA GLY A 393 0.33 10.36 13.82
C GLY A 393 -0.93 9.68 13.30
N PHE A 394 -0.78 8.62 12.50
CA PHE A 394 -1.90 7.81 12.01
C PHE A 394 -2.75 7.23 13.15
N VAL A 395 -2.11 6.64 14.17
CA VAL A 395 -2.81 6.17 15.38
C VAL A 395 -3.49 7.33 16.11
N GLY A 396 -2.82 8.47 16.19
CA GLY A 396 -3.36 9.70 16.78
C GLY A 396 -4.61 10.20 16.07
N CYS A 397 -4.67 10.14 14.73
CA CYS A 397 -5.88 10.49 13.98
C CYS A 397 -7.05 9.56 14.30
N GLY A 398 -6.78 8.26 14.54
CA GLY A 398 -7.81 7.31 14.96
C GLY A 398 -8.48 7.69 16.30
N TRP A 399 -7.70 8.22 17.24
CA TRP A 399 -8.24 8.71 18.52
C TRP A 399 -9.19 9.92 18.37
N ALA A 400 -9.10 10.68 17.28
CA ALA A 400 -10.09 11.72 17.01
C ALA A 400 -11.49 11.10 16.83
N GLY A 401 -11.57 9.95 16.15
CA GLY A 401 -12.82 9.23 15.98
C GLY A 401 -13.38 8.64 17.28
N PHE A 402 -12.50 8.27 18.21
CA PHE A 402 -12.90 7.88 19.57
C PHE A 402 -13.59 9.04 20.30
N TRP A 403 -13.02 10.25 20.27
CA TRP A 403 -13.60 11.40 20.97
C TRP A 403 -14.97 11.80 20.42
N ILE A 404 -15.15 11.72 19.10
CA ILE A 404 -16.46 11.94 18.47
C ILE A 404 -17.47 10.92 18.97
N TRP A 405 -17.10 9.63 19.02
CA TRP A 405 -17.98 8.58 19.53
C TRP A 405 -18.32 8.73 21.01
N MET A 406 -17.34 9.11 21.85
CA MET A 406 -17.60 9.37 23.26
C MET A 406 -18.53 10.58 23.46
N GLY A 407 -18.46 11.58 22.58
CA GLY A 407 -19.41 12.69 22.56
C GLY A 407 -20.84 12.24 22.23
N THR A 408 -21.04 11.48 21.14
CA THR A 408 -22.36 10.95 20.77
C THR A 408 -22.93 10.01 21.84
N LEU A 409 -22.07 9.21 22.48
CA LEU A 409 -22.46 8.35 23.59
C LEU A 409 -22.82 9.14 24.85
N GLY A 410 -22.11 10.25 25.11
CA GLY A 410 -22.41 11.17 26.22
C GLY A 410 -23.80 11.78 26.09
N ASP A 411 -24.16 12.26 24.89
CA ASP A 411 -25.50 12.77 24.60
C ASP A 411 -26.57 11.71 24.83
N TYR A 412 -26.36 10.51 24.30
CA TYR A 412 -27.26 9.39 24.50
C TYR A 412 -27.42 9.00 25.97
N ALA A 413 -26.33 9.02 26.75
CA ALA A 413 -26.37 8.72 28.18
C ALA A 413 -27.12 9.81 28.96
N LEU A 414 -26.97 11.09 28.60
CA LEU A 414 -27.74 12.18 29.21
C LEU A 414 -29.23 12.05 28.88
N LEU A 415 -29.59 11.74 27.63
CA LEU A 415 -30.97 11.48 27.22
C LEU A 415 -31.60 10.41 28.13
N LEU A 416 -30.95 9.26 28.28
CA LEU A 416 -31.42 8.17 29.14
C LEU A 416 -31.51 8.53 30.63
N SER A 417 -30.76 9.53 31.10
CA SER A 417 -30.83 10.00 32.49
C SER A 417 -31.98 10.97 32.73
N THR A 418 -32.49 11.60 31.67
CA THR A 418 -33.59 12.57 31.71
C THR A 418 -34.95 11.97 31.34
N SER A 419 -34.96 10.82 30.67
CA SER A 419 -36.15 9.99 30.37
C SER A 419 -36.50 9.07 31.54
#